data_AF-A0A345NL67-F1
#
_entry.id   AF-A0A345NL67-F1
#
_cell.length_a   1.000
_cell.length_b   1.000
_cell.length_c   1.000
_cell.angle_alpha   90.00
_cell.angle_beta   90.00
_cell.angle_gamma   90.00
#
_symmetry.space_group_name_H-M   'P 1'
#
loop_
_entity.id
_entity.type
_entity.pdbx_description
1 polymer ?
#
loop_
_entity_poly.entity_id
_entity_poly.type
_entity_poly.pdbx_seq_one_letter_code
_entity_poly.pdbx_strand_id
1 'polypeptide(L)'
;MTEPTSMPFQDDARRDGAPQDDPGVAPEESLPSGLLPPAETETDLLAARVEGPEDHEGMTALWRATMGLPSWWFIAVGEEGLESPAAAEIDDQLMLLTFTNAERARHFAVQNGMIRADEDMRAISLEPQEVVSSADVYLSAEIAGLMFDPHLTGYFISTEQLPVVWQAISAGEEQGSEPG
;
A
#
# COMPACT_ATOMS: atom_id res chain seq x y z
N MET A 1 58.05 -10.98 48.74
CA MET A 1 59.09 -11.87 48.19
C MET A 1 58.54 -13.28 48.41
N THR A 2 58.13 -14.07 47.42
CA THR A 2 58.44 -14.14 45.99
C THR A 2 57.33 -15.01 45.37
N GLU A 3 56.81 -14.64 44.19
CA GLU A 3 56.00 -15.56 43.37
C GLU A 3 56.86 -16.76 42.91
N PRO A 4 56.22 -17.91 42.66
CA PRO A 4 56.69 -18.75 41.57
C PRO A 4 55.56 -19.03 40.58
N THR A 5 55.79 -18.55 39.37
CA THR A 5 55.36 -19.13 38.09
C THR A 5 55.34 -20.65 38.10
N SER A 6 54.25 -21.25 37.61
CA SER A 6 54.32 -22.40 36.68
C SER A 6 52.94 -22.75 36.11
N MET A 7 52.73 -22.47 34.83
CA MET A 7 51.93 -23.35 33.96
C MET A 7 52.87 -24.46 33.43
N PRO A 8 52.35 -25.65 33.11
CA PRO A 8 52.21 -25.97 31.69
C PRO A 8 50.97 -26.83 31.32
N PHE A 9 50.42 -26.51 30.15
CA PHE A 9 50.01 -27.39 29.04
C PHE A 9 49.63 -28.86 29.30
N GLN A 10 48.39 -29.22 28.93
CA GLN A 10 48.02 -30.14 27.82
C GLN A 10 46.51 -30.39 27.88
N ASP A 11 45.68 -29.92 26.95
CA ASP A 11 45.51 -30.21 25.51
C ASP A 11 44.65 -31.47 25.23
N ASP A 12 43.60 -31.21 24.43
CA ASP A 12 42.80 -32.08 23.58
C ASP A 12 41.95 -33.22 24.17
N ALA A 13 40.61 -33.10 24.07
CA ALA A 13 39.89 -33.68 22.92
C ALA A 13 38.36 -33.67 23.09
N ARG A 14 37.69 -32.89 22.21
CA ARG A 14 36.44 -33.21 21.46
C ARG A 14 35.11 -33.20 22.26
N ARG A 15 33.99 -32.65 21.79
CA ARG A 15 33.53 -32.10 20.50
C ARG A 15 32.14 -31.44 20.74
N ASP A 16 31.65 -30.73 19.72
CA ASP A 16 30.32 -30.10 19.55
C ASP A 16 30.15 -28.75 20.26
N GLY A 17 29.78 -27.64 19.61
CA GLY A 17 29.37 -27.35 18.25
C GLY A 17 29.32 -25.81 18.12
N ALA A 18 29.29 -25.30 16.89
CA ALA A 18 29.54 -23.92 16.48
C ALA A 18 28.94 -22.77 17.34
N PRO A 19 29.60 -21.60 17.41
CA PRO A 19 28.86 -20.36 17.62
C PRO A 19 27.96 -20.17 16.40
N GLN A 20 26.65 -20.20 16.61
CA GLN A 20 25.72 -19.65 15.62
C GLN A 20 25.99 -18.14 15.55
N ASP A 21 26.85 -17.78 14.61
CA ASP A 21 26.72 -16.56 13.84
C ASP A 21 25.30 -16.59 13.27
N ASP A 22 24.38 -15.87 13.92
CA ASP A 22 23.03 -15.65 13.42
C ASP A 22 23.14 -14.65 12.26
N PRO A 23 22.96 -15.09 11.00
CA PRO A 23 23.08 -14.20 9.88
C PRO A 23 21.75 -13.48 9.72
N GLY A 24 21.73 -12.23 10.15
CA GLY A 24 20.78 -11.24 9.65
C GLY A 24 19.32 -11.53 9.98
N VAL A 25 18.91 -11.19 11.21
CA VAL A 25 17.71 -10.38 11.33
C VAL A 25 17.95 -9.12 10.49
N ALA A 26 17.40 -9.13 9.27
CA ALA A 26 17.08 -7.93 8.54
C ALA A 26 16.45 -6.92 9.53
N PRO A 27 16.66 -5.61 9.36
CA PRO A 27 15.93 -4.66 10.17
C PRO A 27 14.45 -4.98 9.98
N GLU A 28 13.81 -5.54 11.02
CA GLU A 28 12.38 -5.36 11.22
C GLU A 28 12.23 -3.84 11.15
N GLU A 29 11.75 -3.35 10.00
CA GLU A 29 11.19 -2.02 9.87
C GLU A 29 10.32 -1.87 11.10
N SER A 30 10.82 -1.08 12.04
CA SER A 30 10.19 -0.88 13.32
C SER A 30 8.95 -0.06 13.03
N LEU A 31 7.88 -0.74 12.63
CA LEU A 31 6.56 -0.18 12.48
C LEU A 31 6.30 0.59 13.78
N PRO A 32 5.87 1.85 13.71
CA PRO A 32 5.65 2.65 14.90
C PRO A 32 4.73 1.88 15.84
N SER A 33 5.28 1.47 16.99
CA SER A 33 4.63 0.59 17.95
C SER A 33 3.42 1.30 18.54
N GLY A 34 2.24 1.07 17.98
CA GLY A 34 0.99 1.67 18.49
C GLY A 34 -0.16 1.76 17.50
N LEU A 35 0.08 1.63 16.19
CA LEU A 35 -1.00 1.55 15.21
C LEU A 35 -1.24 0.09 14.84
N LEU A 36 -2.43 -0.42 15.18
CA LEU A 36 -2.87 -1.71 14.65
C LEU A 36 -3.00 -1.58 13.12
N PRO A 37 -2.60 -2.60 12.35
CA PRO A 37 -2.83 -2.58 10.93
C PRO A 37 -4.33 -2.42 10.67
N PRO A 38 -4.72 -1.60 9.69
CA PRO A 38 -6.12 -1.41 9.34
C PRO A 38 -6.73 -2.76 8.95
N ALA A 39 -8.06 -2.88 9.16
CA ALA A 39 -8.76 -4.12 8.86
C ALA A 39 -8.58 -4.54 7.40
N GLU A 40 -8.50 -5.85 7.19
CA GLU A 40 -8.57 -6.45 5.86
C GLU A 40 -9.95 -6.18 5.26
N THR A 41 -9.96 -5.83 3.98
CA THR A 41 -11.13 -5.49 3.18
C THR A 41 -11.32 -6.52 2.07
N GLU A 42 -12.51 -6.51 1.43
CA GLU A 42 -12.78 -7.38 0.29
C GLU A 42 -11.77 -7.19 -0.85
N THR A 43 -11.34 -5.95 -1.09
CA THR A 43 -10.32 -5.62 -2.09
C THR A 43 -8.96 -6.26 -1.76
N ASP A 44 -8.60 -6.43 -0.49
CA ASP A 44 -7.35 -7.13 -0.12
C ASP A 44 -7.42 -8.62 -0.41
N LEU A 45 -8.55 -9.25 -0.06
CA LEU A 45 -8.77 -10.67 -0.34
C LEU A 45 -8.75 -10.96 -1.84
N LEU A 46 -9.33 -10.05 -2.64
CA LEU A 46 -9.32 -10.15 -4.09
C LEU A 46 -7.92 -9.91 -4.66
N ALA A 47 -7.21 -8.87 -4.19
CA ALA A 47 -5.85 -8.59 -4.63
C ALA A 47 -4.89 -9.74 -4.31
N ALA A 48 -5.00 -10.34 -3.12
CA ALA A 48 -4.21 -11.50 -2.71
C ALA A 48 -4.52 -12.77 -3.52
N ARG A 49 -5.71 -12.84 -4.14
CA ARG A 49 -6.12 -13.95 -4.99
C ARG A 49 -5.61 -13.85 -6.43
N VAL A 50 -5.29 -12.65 -6.90
CA VAL A 50 -4.77 -12.44 -8.26
C VAL A 50 -3.40 -13.12 -8.37
N GLU A 51 -3.34 -14.19 -9.17
CA GLU A 51 -2.11 -14.98 -9.34
C GLU A 51 -1.07 -14.30 -10.26
N GLY A 52 -1.48 -13.25 -10.97
CA GLY A 52 -0.62 -12.45 -11.85
C GLY A 52 -1.42 -11.59 -12.82
N PRO A 53 -0.73 -10.83 -13.70
CA PRO A 53 -1.40 -9.95 -14.67
C PRO A 53 -2.22 -10.71 -15.73
N GLU A 54 -2.01 -12.02 -15.86
CA GLU A 54 -2.77 -12.90 -16.75
C GLU A 54 -4.11 -13.39 -16.14
N ASP A 55 -4.30 -13.23 -14.83
CA ASP A 55 -5.54 -13.57 -14.14
C ASP A 55 -6.59 -12.48 -14.35
N HIS A 56 -7.16 -12.45 -15.56
CA HIS A 56 -8.17 -11.48 -15.95
C HIS A 56 -9.43 -11.57 -15.09
N GLU A 57 -9.81 -12.77 -14.60
CA GLU A 57 -11.01 -12.94 -13.78
C GLU A 57 -10.79 -12.35 -12.38
N GLY A 58 -9.66 -12.67 -11.74
CA GLY A 58 -9.26 -12.07 -10.46
C GLY A 58 -9.13 -10.55 -10.55
N MET A 59 -8.46 -10.05 -11.59
CA MET A 59 -8.32 -8.62 -11.83
C MET A 59 -9.67 -7.93 -12.06
N THR A 60 -10.58 -8.55 -12.82
CA THR A 60 -11.93 -8.00 -13.04
C THR A 60 -12.72 -7.93 -11.72
N ALA A 61 -12.64 -8.98 -10.90
CA ALA A 61 -13.31 -9.00 -9.59
C ALA A 61 -12.73 -7.92 -8.65
N LEU A 62 -11.40 -7.80 -8.58
CA LEU A 62 -10.71 -6.76 -7.81
C LEU A 62 -11.14 -5.36 -8.23
N TRP A 63 -11.11 -5.07 -9.53
CA TRP A 63 -11.49 -3.76 -10.03
C TRP A 63 -12.98 -3.49 -9.86
N ARG A 64 -13.85 -4.49 -10.01
CA ARG A 64 -15.27 -4.34 -9.71
C ARG A 64 -15.50 -3.97 -8.24
N ALA A 65 -14.85 -4.65 -7.31
CA ALA A 65 -14.95 -4.31 -5.88
C ALA A 65 -14.39 -2.91 -5.59
N THR A 66 -13.25 -2.55 -6.20
CA THR A 66 -12.61 -1.24 -6.02
C THR A 66 -13.46 -0.09 -6.57
N MET A 67 -14.01 -0.25 -7.78
CA MET A 67 -14.87 0.75 -8.42
C MET A 67 -16.27 0.82 -7.78
N GLY A 68 -16.70 -0.26 -7.12
CA GLY A 68 -17.94 -0.31 -6.35
C GLY A 68 -17.84 0.29 -4.94
N LEU A 69 -16.67 0.77 -4.52
CA LEU A 69 -16.51 1.45 -3.24
C LEU A 69 -17.31 2.77 -3.21
N PRO A 70 -17.89 3.14 -2.05
CA PRO A 70 -18.65 4.38 -1.96
C PRO A 70 -17.79 5.62 -2.20
N SER A 71 -16.52 5.58 -1.79
CA SER A 71 -15.56 6.66 -1.99
C SER A 71 -14.14 6.13 -1.90
N TRP A 72 -13.25 6.72 -2.69
CA TRP A 72 -11.81 6.60 -2.56
C TRP A 72 -11.25 7.74 -1.73
N TRP A 73 -10.26 7.43 -0.92
CA TRP A 73 -9.66 8.35 0.03
C TRP A 73 -8.27 8.74 -0.43
N PHE A 74 -7.99 10.03 -0.43
CA PHE A 74 -6.68 10.59 -0.78
C PHE A 74 -6.17 11.42 0.39
N ILE A 75 -4.88 11.32 0.70
CA ILE A 75 -4.26 12.17 1.72
C ILE A 75 -4.16 13.58 1.15
N ALA A 76 -4.71 14.58 1.84
CA ALA A 76 -4.66 15.98 1.42
C ALA A 76 -3.33 16.60 1.88
N VAL A 77 -2.48 17.00 0.94
CA VAL A 77 -1.20 17.66 1.21
C VAL A 77 -1.21 19.09 0.68
N GLY A 78 -0.52 19.99 1.38
CA GLY A 78 -0.44 21.41 1.03
C GLY A 78 -1.07 22.34 2.06
N GLU A 79 -1.16 23.62 1.71
CA GLU A 79 -1.75 24.67 2.55
C GLU A 79 -3.28 24.58 2.56
N GLU A 80 -3.90 24.96 3.68
CA GLU A 80 -5.36 24.99 3.81
C GLU A 80 -6.00 25.82 2.68
N GLY A 81 -6.92 25.20 1.93
CA GLY A 81 -7.57 25.81 0.76
C GLY A 81 -6.83 25.65 -0.57
N LEU A 82 -5.61 25.10 -0.56
CA LEU A 82 -4.84 24.68 -1.75
C LEU A 82 -4.41 23.21 -1.64
N GLU A 83 -5.13 22.44 -0.82
CA GLU A 83 -4.86 21.03 -0.61
C GLU A 83 -5.01 20.24 -1.91
N SER A 84 -3.98 19.48 -2.23
CA SER A 84 -3.96 18.57 -3.36
C SER A 84 -3.84 17.13 -2.85
N PRO A 85 -4.41 16.16 -3.58
CA PRO A 85 -4.16 14.74 -3.30
C PRO A 85 -2.66 14.45 -3.27
N ALA A 86 -2.23 13.65 -2.30
CA ALA A 86 -0.85 13.22 -2.20
C ALA A 86 -0.47 12.37 -3.41
N ALA A 87 0.62 12.77 -4.06
CA ALA A 87 1.26 12.02 -5.12
C ALA A 87 2.69 11.66 -4.69
N ALA A 88 3.15 10.49 -5.09
CA ALA A 88 4.51 10.03 -4.90
C ALA A 88 5.10 9.64 -6.25
N GLU A 89 6.40 9.87 -6.44
CA GLU A 89 7.12 9.36 -7.60
C GLU A 89 7.49 7.90 -7.36
N ILE A 90 7.00 7.01 -8.23
CA ILE A 90 7.24 5.57 -8.19
C ILE A 90 7.68 5.16 -9.59
N ASP A 91 8.85 4.54 -9.71
CA ASP A 91 9.45 4.17 -11.01
C ASP A 91 9.56 5.34 -12.02
N ASP A 92 9.96 6.54 -11.55
CA ASP A 92 10.05 7.78 -12.35
C ASP A 92 8.68 8.29 -12.85
N GLN A 93 7.57 7.77 -12.29
CA GLN A 93 6.22 8.15 -12.64
C GLN A 93 5.47 8.72 -11.44
N LEU A 94 4.80 9.87 -11.63
CA LEU A 94 3.99 10.46 -10.58
C LEU A 94 2.70 9.67 -10.39
N MET A 95 2.51 9.12 -9.20
CA MET A 95 1.36 8.28 -8.85
C MET A 95 0.58 8.86 -7.68
N LEU A 96 -0.74 8.93 -7.83
CA LEU A 96 -1.63 9.32 -6.75
C LEU A 96 -1.77 8.20 -5.71
N LEU A 97 -1.62 8.58 -4.45
CA LEU A 97 -1.81 7.68 -3.32
C LEU A 97 -3.30 7.62 -2.99
N THR A 98 -3.91 6.50 -3.37
CA THR A 98 -5.34 6.24 -3.21
C THR A 98 -5.53 5.16 -2.16
N PHE A 99 -6.54 5.32 -1.32
CA PHE A 99 -6.85 4.37 -0.26
C PHE A 99 -8.32 3.98 -0.32
N THR A 100 -8.57 2.72 0.00
CA THR A 100 -9.94 2.19 0.06
C THR A 100 -10.70 2.67 1.31
N ASN A 101 -9.97 3.12 2.34
CA ASN A 101 -10.53 3.65 3.60
C ASN A 101 -9.65 4.78 4.17
N ALA A 102 -10.29 5.77 4.81
CA ALA A 102 -9.65 6.85 5.56
C ALA A 102 -8.68 6.34 6.65
N GLU A 103 -9.01 5.24 7.34
CA GLU A 103 -8.15 4.66 8.37
C GLU A 103 -6.82 4.18 7.78
N ARG A 104 -6.83 3.63 6.56
CA ARG A 104 -5.64 3.19 5.83
C ARG A 104 -4.78 4.36 5.41
N ALA A 105 -5.41 5.38 4.82
CA ALA A 105 -4.74 6.63 4.49
C ALA A 105 -4.04 7.24 5.72
N ARG A 106 -4.72 7.28 6.88
CA ARG A 106 -4.14 7.80 8.12
C ARG A 106 -2.97 6.93 8.58
N HIS A 107 -3.15 5.62 8.58
CA HIS A 107 -2.10 4.67 8.94
C HIS A 107 -0.85 4.89 8.09
N PHE A 108 -1.01 5.04 6.78
CA PHE A 108 0.08 5.35 5.86
C PHE A 108 0.73 6.71 6.16
N ALA A 109 -0.07 7.75 6.34
CA ALA A 109 0.41 9.10 6.60
C ALA A 109 1.24 9.17 7.90
N VAL A 110 0.81 8.48 8.96
CA VAL A 110 1.58 8.41 10.21
C VAL A 110 2.86 7.60 10.04
N GLN A 111 2.79 6.45 9.37
CA GLN A 111 3.97 5.60 9.14
C GLN A 111 5.06 6.29 8.32
N ASN A 112 4.67 7.05 7.30
CA ASN A 112 5.60 7.80 6.45
C ASN A 112 6.02 9.14 7.06
N GLY A 113 5.57 9.46 8.28
CA GLY A 113 5.89 10.71 8.95
C GLY A 113 5.29 11.96 8.29
N MET A 114 4.26 11.79 7.46
CA MET A 114 3.53 12.90 6.84
C MET A 114 2.71 13.68 7.88
N ILE A 115 2.15 12.96 8.85
CA ILE A 115 1.42 13.52 10.00
C ILE A 115 1.90 12.84 11.29
N ARG A 116 1.64 13.46 12.44
CA ARG A 116 1.87 12.82 13.74
C ARG A 116 0.70 11.90 14.09
N ALA A 117 0.95 10.88 14.93
CA ALA A 117 -0.09 9.95 15.38
C ALA A 117 -1.27 10.63 16.10
N ASP A 118 -1.01 11.75 16.79
CA ASP A 118 -2.01 12.55 17.51
C ASP A 118 -2.64 13.66 16.65
N GLU A 119 -2.20 13.81 15.40
CA GLU A 119 -2.68 14.85 14.49
C GLU A 119 -3.80 14.31 13.59
N ASP A 120 -4.80 15.15 13.31
CA ASP A 120 -5.88 14.80 12.40
C ASP A 120 -5.39 14.81 10.95
N MET A 121 -5.59 13.69 10.26
CA MET A 121 -5.30 13.60 8.83
C MET A 121 -6.35 14.37 8.05
N ARG A 122 -5.91 15.29 7.21
CA ARG A 122 -6.77 15.87 6.16
C ARG A 122 -6.82 14.86 5.01
N ALA A 123 -8.02 14.39 4.69
CA ALA A 123 -8.24 13.50 3.56
C ALA A 123 -9.38 14.00 2.69
N ILE A 124 -9.23 13.76 1.39
CA ILE A 124 -10.21 14.07 0.37
C ILE A 124 -10.90 12.74 0.04
N SER A 125 -12.20 12.66 0.25
CA SER A 125 -13.03 11.53 -0.19
C SER A 125 -13.67 11.88 -1.53
N LEU A 126 -13.35 11.13 -2.58
CA LEU A 126 -13.95 11.30 -3.91
C LEU A 126 -14.65 10.01 -4.32
N GLU A 127 -15.81 10.12 -4.96
CA GLU A 127 -16.48 8.97 -5.54
C GLU A 127 -15.66 8.43 -6.73
N PRO A 128 -15.61 7.11 -6.97
CA PRO A 128 -14.87 6.54 -8.10
C PRO A 128 -15.22 7.19 -9.44
N GLN A 129 -16.51 7.46 -9.67
CA GLN A 129 -17.00 8.12 -10.87
C GLN A 129 -16.42 9.54 -11.05
N GLU A 130 -16.27 10.31 -9.98
CA GLU A 130 -15.72 11.66 -10.03
C GLU A 130 -14.23 11.64 -10.38
N VAL A 131 -13.49 10.67 -9.81
CA VAL A 131 -12.07 10.45 -10.10
C VAL A 131 -11.86 10.02 -11.56
N VAL A 132 -12.70 9.09 -12.04
CA VAL A 132 -12.67 8.65 -13.44
C VAL A 132 -13.00 9.80 -14.40
N SER A 133 -14.00 10.62 -14.06
CA SER A 133 -14.36 11.81 -14.86
C SER A 133 -13.24 12.85 -14.88
N SER A 134 -12.42 12.89 -13.83
CA SER A 134 -11.27 13.79 -13.69
C SER A 134 -9.96 13.22 -14.22
N ALA A 135 -9.97 12.05 -14.89
CA ALA A 135 -8.76 11.40 -15.40
C ALA A 135 -7.93 12.31 -16.32
N ASP A 136 -8.56 13.13 -17.15
CA ASP A 136 -7.87 14.08 -18.05
C ASP A 136 -7.09 15.17 -17.28
N VAL A 137 -7.61 15.59 -16.13
CA VAL A 137 -6.95 16.56 -15.23
C VAL A 137 -5.67 15.94 -14.65
N TYR A 138 -5.74 14.67 -14.24
CA TYR A 138 -4.58 13.95 -13.72
C TYR A 138 -3.52 13.72 -14.81
N LEU A 139 -3.93 13.34 -16.03
CA LEU A 139 -3.01 13.22 -17.16
C LEU A 139 -2.32 14.56 -17.48
N SER A 140 -3.08 15.66 -17.45
CA SER A 140 -2.54 17.01 -17.66
C SER A 140 -1.58 17.46 -16.55
N ALA A 141 -1.70 16.87 -15.35
CA ALA A 141 -0.79 17.06 -14.23
C ALA A 141 0.37 16.05 -14.20
N GLU A 142 0.60 15.32 -15.29
CA GLU A 142 1.66 14.30 -15.43
C GLU A 142 1.53 13.12 -14.45
N ILE A 143 0.32 12.92 -13.89
CA ILE A 143 0.01 11.78 -13.03
C ILE A 143 -0.24 10.56 -13.92
N ALA A 144 0.70 9.62 -13.87
CA ALA A 144 0.68 8.40 -14.66
C ALA A 144 -0.38 7.39 -14.19
N GLY A 145 -0.71 7.39 -12.90
CA GLY A 145 -1.70 6.47 -12.36
C GLY A 145 -2.06 6.69 -10.90
N LEU A 146 -2.95 5.82 -10.42
CA LEU A 146 -3.41 5.76 -9.05
C LEU A 146 -2.94 4.44 -8.46
N MET A 147 -2.24 4.51 -7.33
CA MET A 147 -1.83 3.36 -6.54
C MET A 147 -2.78 3.21 -5.35
N PHE A 148 -3.37 2.03 -5.22
CA PHE A 148 -4.30 1.69 -4.15
C PHE A 148 -3.58 0.97 -3.02
N ASP A 149 -3.77 1.46 -1.80
CA ASP A 149 -3.24 0.88 -0.55
C ASP A 149 -1.77 0.41 -0.70
N PRO A 150 -0.83 1.33 -1.02
CA PRO A 150 0.58 1.03 -1.36
C PRO A 150 1.33 0.21 -0.32
N HIS A 151 0.86 0.24 0.93
CA HIS A 151 1.47 -0.43 2.07
C HIS A 151 0.81 -1.76 2.44
N LEU A 152 -0.19 -2.23 1.68
CA LEU A 152 -0.90 -3.48 1.93
C LEU A 152 -0.96 -4.35 0.69
N THR A 153 -1.65 -3.87 -0.34
CA THR A 153 -1.84 -4.62 -1.59
C THR A 153 -1.02 -4.03 -2.72
N GLY A 154 -0.94 -2.69 -2.79
CA GLY A 154 -0.09 -1.97 -3.74
C GLY A 154 -0.48 -2.18 -5.21
N TYR A 155 -1.73 -2.56 -5.49
CA TYR A 155 -2.20 -2.62 -6.87
C TYR A 155 -2.42 -1.21 -7.41
N PHE A 156 -2.25 -1.03 -8.72
CA PHE A 156 -2.37 0.28 -9.33
C PHE A 156 -3.06 0.22 -10.68
N ILE A 157 -3.57 1.37 -11.11
CA ILE A 157 -4.18 1.57 -12.42
C ILE A 157 -3.61 2.83 -13.04
N SER A 158 -3.25 2.74 -14.32
CA SER A 158 -2.83 3.92 -15.07
C SER A 158 -4.01 4.86 -15.27
N THR A 159 -3.75 6.17 -15.25
CA THR A 159 -4.79 7.18 -15.43
C THR A 159 -5.49 7.03 -16.80
N GLU A 160 -4.76 6.59 -17.82
CA GLU A 160 -5.32 6.26 -19.15
C GLU A 160 -6.27 5.05 -19.13
N GLN A 161 -6.04 4.09 -18.23
CA GLN A 161 -6.83 2.87 -18.11
C GLN A 161 -8.07 3.05 -17.22
N LEU A 162 -8.10 4.04 -16.33
CA LEU A 162 -9.24 4.36 -15.47
C LEU A 162 -10.59 4.38 -16.22
N PRO A 163 -10.80 5.21 -17.26
CA PRO A 163 -12.08 5.28 -17.94
C PRO A 163 -12.44 3.99 -18.70
N VAL A 164 -11.43 3.25 -19.17
CA VAL A 164 -11.62 1.97 -19.88
C VAL A 164 -12.13 0.91 -18.91
N VAL A 165 -11.48 0.77 -17.76
CA VAL A 165 -11.85 -0.20 -16.72
C VAL A 165 -13.21 0.14 -16.11
N TRP A 166 -13.47 1.43 -15.84
CA TRP A 166 -14.78 1.89 -15.38
C TRP A 166 -15.91 1.47 -16.33
N GLN A 167 -15.77 1.78 -17.63
CA GLN A 167 -16.78 1.40 -18.62
C GLN A 167 -16.96 -0.12 -18.73
N ALA A 168 -15.88 -0.89 -18.69
CA ALA A 168 -15.95 -2.35 -18.75
C ALA A 168 -16.75 -2.93 -17.57
N ILE A 169 -16.60 -2.35 -16.37
CA ILE A 169 -17.30 -2.80 -15.16
C ILE A 169 -18.75 -2.34 -15.18
N SER A 170 -19.02 -1.07 -15.47
CA SER A 170 -20.38 -0.52 -15.52
C SER A 170 -21.23 -1.18 -16.61
N ALA A 171 -20.67 -1.44 -17.80
CA ALA A 171 -21.36 -2.15 -18.87
C ALA A 171 -21.65 -3.63 -18.54
N GLY A 172 -20.88 -4.20 -17.61
CA GLY A 172 -21.11 -5.55 -17.07
C GLY A 172 -22.29 -5.61 -16.08
N GLU A 173 -22.67 -4.49 -15.45
CA GLU A 173 -23.77 -4.44 -14.48
C GLU A 173 -25.14 -4.26 -15.16
N GLU A 174 -25.20 -3.55 -16.29
CA GLU A 174 -26.46 -3.32 -17.02
C GLU A 174 -27.04 -4.59 -17.67
N GLN A 175 -26.25 -5.65 -17.83
CA GLN A 175 -26.73 -6.93 -18.35
C GLN A 175 -27.42 -7.82 -17.28
N GLY A 176 -27.55 -7.34 -16.04
CA GLY A 176 -28.22 -8.03 -14.94
C GLY A 176 -29.66 -7.59 -14.62
N SER A 177 -30.19 -6.55 -15.28
CA SER A 177 -31.60 -6.16 -15.14
C SER A 177 -32.43 -6.68 -16.32
N GLU A 178 -32.83 -7.95 -16.25
CA GLU A 178 -33.98 -8.42 -17.04
C GLU A 178 -35.26 -7.73 -16.53
N PRO A 179 -36.03 -7.05 -17.39
CA PRO A 179 -37.32 -6.49 -17.01
C PRO A 179 -38.35 -7.61 -16.92
N GLY A 180 -38.93 -7.79 -15.72
CA GLY A 180 -40.12 -8.63 -15.50
C GLY A 180 -41.43 -7.87 -15.65
#